data_AF-A0A927TPY6-F1
#
_entry.id   AF-A0A927TPY6-F1
#
_cell.length_a   1.000
_cell.length_b   1.000
_cell.length_c   1.000
_cell.angle_alpha   90.00
_cell.angle_beta   90.00
_cell.angle_gamma   90.00
#
_symmetry.space_group_name_H-M   'P 1'
#
loop_
_entity.id
_entity.type
_entity.pdbx_description
1 polymer ?
#
loop_
_entity_poly.entity_id
_entity_poly.type
_entity_poly.pdbx_seq_one_letter_code
_entity_poly.pdbx_strand_id
1 'polypeptide(L)'
;MVFNTGAALLDAIVLAVVSKEPAGTYGYKITQDVRLVIELSESTLYPVLRRLLKYGYLETYDMECAGRNRRYYKVTVSGQAQLDAYRNAWKEYAEKISSIFELKKVAQAGEKIIDTLSK
;
A
#
# COMPACT_ATOMS: atom_id res chain seq x y z
N MET A 1 7.90 9.22 12.36
CA MET A 1 8.63 8.22 11.55
C MET A 1 9.86 8.86 10.88
N VAL A 2 10.97 8.12 10.71
CA VAL A 2 12.21 8.64 10.07
C VAL A 2 12.10 8.69 8.55
N PHE A 3 11.35 7.76 7.94
CA PHE A 3 11.15 7.72 6.49
C PHE A 3 9.88 8.46 6.08
N ASN A 4 9.99 9.30 5.06
CA ASN A 4 8.85 10.01 4.50
C ASN A 4 8.07 9.14 3.51
N THR A 5 6.76 9.33 3.43
CA THR A 5 5.88 8.59 2.52
C THR A 5 5.69 9.39 1.23
N GLY A 6 6.22 8.89 0.11
CA GLY A 6 6.01 9.50 -1.21
C GLY A 6 4.57 9.35 -1.71
N ALA A 7 4.18 10.18 -2.69
CA ALA A 7 2.80 10.22 -3.21
C ALA A 7 2.29 8.87 -3.72
N ALA A 8 3.14 8.10 -4.42
CA ALA A 8 2.76 6.78 -4.94
C ALA A 8 2.51 5.75 -3.82
N LEU A 9 3.33 5.77 -2.77
CA LEU A 9 3.14 4.90 -1.61
C LEU A 9 1.87 5.29 -0.85
N LEU A 10 1.58 6.59 -0.76
CA LEU A 10 0.34 7.06 -0.16
C LEU A 10 -0.90 6.63 -0.97
N ASP A 11 -0.84 6.72 -2.30
CA ASP A 11 -1.89 6.22 -3.19
C ASP A 11 -2.13 4.71 -2.96
N ALA A 12 -1.05 3.92 -2.88
CA ALA A 12 -1.11 2.50 -2.57
C ALA A 12 -1.75 2.21 -1.21
N ILE A 13 -1.36 2.94 -0.15
CA ILE A 13 -1.91 2.76 1.20
C ILE A 13 -3.40 3.09 1.24
N VAL A 14 -3.82 4.21 0.66
CA VAL A 14 -5.23 4.60 0.65
C VAL A 14 -6.06 3.60 -0.15
N LEU A 15 -5.59 3.17 -1.32
CA LEU A 15 -6.28 2.18 -2.15
C LEU A 15 -6.40 0.83 -1.43
N ALA A 16 -5.35 0.39 -0.74
CA ALA A 16 -5.34 -0.82 0.09
C ALA A 16 -6.31 -0.74 1.29
N VAL A 17 -6.44 0.43 1.91
CA VAL A 17 -7.39 0.66 3.01
C VAL A 17 -8.83 0.57 2.49
N VAL A 18 -9.14 1.24 1.38
CA VAL A 18 -10.49 1.22 0.80
C VAL A 18 -10.86 -0.18 0.31
N SER A 19 -9.90 -0.97 -0.19
CA SER A 19 -10.14 -2.34 -0.68
C SER A 19 -10.46 -3.35 0.43
N LYS A 20 -10.30 -3.00 1.72
CA LYS A 20 -10.58 -3.93 2.83
C LYS A 20 -12.06 -4.31 2.93
N GLU A 21 -12.94 -3.40 2.54
CA GLU A 21 -14.38 -3.57 2.61
C GLU A 21 -14.92 -3.73 1.18
N PRO A 22 -15.55 -4.86 0.81
CA PRO A 22 -16.07 -5.07 -0.54
C PRO A 22 -17.12 -4.05 -0.96
N ALA A 23 -17.91 -3.54 -0.01
CA ALA A 23 -18.85 -2.45 -0.24
C ALA A 23 -18.16 -1.09 -0.33
N GLY A 24 -16.91 -0.95 0.08
CA GLY A 24 -16.24 0.33 0.26
C GLY A 24 -16.46 0.94 1.65
N THR A 25 -15.97 2.16 1.85
CA THR A 25 -15.94 2.83 3.16
C THR A 25 -16.03 4.35 2.99
N TYR A 26 -16.27 5.10 4.07
CA TYR A 26 -16.44 6.55 4.03
C TYR A 26 -15.21 7.30 4.56
N GLY A 27 -15.06 8.56 4.13
CA GLY A 27 -13.86 9.37 4.35
C GLY A 27 -13.30 9.33 5.78
N TYR A 28 -14.14 9.49 6.80
CA TYR A 28 -13.69 9.46 8.20
C TYR A 28 -13.10 8.09 8.62
N LYS A 29 -13.71 6.96 8.23
CA LYS A 29 -13.17 5.62 8.53
C LYS A 29 -11.87 5.40 7.77
N ILE A 30 -11.77 5.85 6.50
CA ILE A 30 -10.52 5.80 5.74
C ILE A 30 -9.41 6.58 6.47
N THR A 31 -9.68 7.78 6.96
CA THR A 31 -8.72 8.57 7.74
C THR A 31 -8.25 7.80 8.98
N GLN A 32 -9.17 7.19 9.73
CA GLN A 32 -8.83 6.41 10.92
C GLN A 32 -7.94 5.21 10.57
N ASP A 33 -8.30 4.45 9.55
CA ASP A 33 -7.59 3.23 9.15
C ASP A 33 -6.19 3.54 8.58
N VAL A 34 -6.04 4.63 7.79
CA VAL A 34 -4.73 5.06 7.28
C VAL A 34 -3.83 5.52 8.42
N ARG A 35 -4.38 6.19 9.43
CA ARG A 35 -3.63 6.67 10.62
C ARG A 35 -3.06 5.56 11.50
N LEU A 36 -3.56 4.33 11.37
CA LEU A 36 -2.97 3.17 12.06
C LEU A 36 -1.61 2.78 11.49
N VAL A 37 -1.30 3.19 10.26
CA VAL A 37 -0.10 2.78 9.54
C VAL A 37 0.85 3.96 9.31
N ILE A 38 0.31 5.16 9.04
CA ILE A 38 1.10 6.36 8.78
C ILE A 38 0.52 7.61 9.44
N GLU A 39 1.38 8.55 9.84
CA GLU A 39 0.94 9.86 10.31
C GLU A 39 0.43 10.69 9.11
N LEU A 40 -0.88 10.96 9.10
CA LEU A 40 -1.52 11.64 7.98
C LEU A 40 -2.66 12.57 8.43
N SER A 41 -2.65 13.79 7.89
CA SER A 41 -3.71 14.78 8.08
C SER A 41 -4.87 14.57 7.08
N GLU A 42 -6.07 15.01 7.44
CA GLU A 42 -7.21 15.02 6.51
C GLU A 42 -6.95 15.89 5.28
N SER A 43 -6.24 17.01 5.46
CA SER A 43 -5.81 17.90 4.37
C SER A 43 -4.93 17.19 3.33
N THR A 44 -4.27 16.09 3.71
CA THR A 44 -3.49 15.24 2.82
C THR A 44 -4.31 14.09 2.24
N LEU A 45 -5.26 13.53 3.01
CA LEU A 45 -6.11 12.42 2.55
C LEU A 45 -6.99 12.79 1.37
N TYR A 46 -7.75 13.89 1.48
CA TYR A 46 -8.76 14.23 0.48
C TYR A 46 -8.17 14.50 -0.91
N PRO A 47 -7.01 15.17 -1.07
CA PRO A 47 -6.30 15.23 -2.34
C PRO A 47 -5.96 13.85 -2.94
N VAL A 48 -5.59 12.87 -2.12
CA VAL A 48 -5.32 11.49 -2.58
C VAL A 48 -6.59 10.84 -3.10
N LEU A 49 -7.68 10.89 -2.32
CA LEU A 49 -8.97 10.36 -2.75
C LEU A 49 -9.44 10.99 -4.06
N ARG A 50 -9.32 12.32 -4.20
CA ARG A 50 -9.65 13.02 -5.45
C ARG A 50 -8.80 12.56 -6.63
N ARG A 51 -7.50 12.33 -6.42
CA ARG A 51 -6.61 11.83 -7.48
C ARG A 51 -6.96 10.39 -7.88
N LEU A 52 -7.20 9.50 -6.92
CA LEU A 52 -7.60 8.12 -7.19
C LEU A 52 -8.96 8.02 -7.91
N LEU A 53 -9.91 8.90 -7.58
CA LEU A 53 -11.17 9.05 -8.32
C LEU A 53 -10.92 9.53 -9.76
N LYS A 54 -10.06 10.55 -9.95
CA LYS A 54 -9.71 11.05 -11.29
C LYS A 54 -9.07 9.97 -12.16
N TYR A 55 -8.29 9.07 -11.58
CA TYR A 55 -7.70 7.94 -12.30
C TYR A 55 -8.68 6.78 -12.50
N GLY A 56 -9.90 6.86 -11.97
CA GLY A 56 -10.89 5.79 -12.07
C GLY A 56 -10.58 4.58 -11.21
N TYR A 57 -9.67 4.68 -10.24
CA TYR A 57 -9.33 3.59 -9.31
C TYR A 57 -10.32 3.48 -8.15
N LEU A 58 -11.03 4.56 -7.88
CA LEU A 58 -12.14 4.60 -6.95
C LEU A 58 -13.41 5.02 -7.69
N GLU A 59 -14.54 4.60 -7.16
CA GLU A 59 -15.86 5.14 -7.44
C GLU A 59 -16.50 5.63 -6.13
N THR A 60 -17.48 6.53 -6.23
CA THR A 60 -18.26 6.98 -5.07
C THR A 60 -19.74 6.75 -5.24
N TYR A 61 -20.40 6.46 -4.14
CA TYR A 61 -21.85 6.43 -4.04
C TYR A 61 -22.27 6.93 -2.65
N ASP A 62 -23.53 7.33 -2.52
CA ASP A 62 -24.09 7.79 -1.26
C ASP A 62 -24.86 6.65 -0.58
N MET A 63 -24.66 6.49 0.72
CA MET A 63 -25.34 5.47 1.53
C MET A 63 -25.63 6.01 2.92
N GLU A 64 -26.81 5.67 3.45
CA GLU A 64 -27.16 6.01 4.82
C GLU A 64 -26.33 5.19 5.81
N CYS A 65 -25.73 5.89 6.77
CA CYS A 65 -24.98 5.28 7.86
C CYS A 65 -25.25 6.06 9.15
N ALA A 66 -25.95 5.41 10.08
CA ALA A 66 -26.39 5.97 11.37
C ALA A 66 -27.24 7.25 11.20
N GLY A 67 -28.27 7.18 10.36
CA GLY A 67 -29.22 8.29 10.14
C GLY A 67 -28.64 9.50 9.40
N ARG A 68 -27.44 9.36 8.82
CA ARG A 68 -26.81 10.40 7.99
C ARG A 68 -26.38 9.80 6.67
N ASN A 69 -26.66 10.50 5.59
CA ASN A 69 -26.14 10.12 4.29
C ASN A 69 -24.63 10.39 4.25
N ARG A 70 -23.83 9.38 3.90
CA ARG A 70 -22.37 9.47 3.80
C ARG A 70 -21.94 9.08 2.40
N ARG A 71 -20.94 9.78 1.89
CA ARG A 71 -20.27 9.40 0.65
C ARG A 71 -19.26 8.28 0.92
N TYR A 72 -19.53 7.14 0.31
CA TYR A 72 -18.66 5.97 0.31
C TYR A 72 -17.73 6.01 -0.90
N TYR A 73 -16.56 5.42 -0.72
CA TYR A 73 -15.54 5.19 -1.73
C TYR A 73 -15.35 3.69 -1.86
N LYS A 74 -15.34 3.20 -3.08
CA LYS A 74 -15.17 1.79 -3.39
C LYS A 74 -14.12 1.62 -4.47
N VAL A 75 -13.32 0.57 -4.36
CA VAL A 75 -12.30 0.24 -5.35
C VAL A 75 -12.96 -0.34 -6.60
N THR A 76 -12.58 0.19 -7.76
CA THR A 76 -13.05 -0.31 -9.06
C THR A 76 -12.21 -1.50 -9.52
N VAL A 77 -12.58 -2.13 -10.64
CA VAL A 77 -11.76 -3.21 -11.24
C VAL A 77 -10.37 -2.70 -11.63
N SER A 78 -10.28 -1.51 -12.23
CA SER A 78 -8.98 -0.89 -12.56
C SER A 78 -8.20 -0.50 -11.30
N GLY A 79 -8.90 -0.05 -10.25
CA GLY A 79 -8.28 0.20 -8.95
C GLY A 79 -7.71 -1.05 -8.31
N GLN A 80 -8.39 -2.20 -8.43
CA GLN A 80 -7.87 -3.46 -7.91
C GLN A 80 -6.62 -3.90 -8.67
N ALA A 81 -6.62 -3.80 -10.01
CA ALA A 81 -5.44 -4.08 -10.82
C ALA A 81 -4.25 -3.17 -10.46
N GLN A 82 -4.52 -1.88 -10.22
CA GLN A 82 -3.50 -0.93 -9.80
C GLN A 82 -2.97 -1.23 -8.39
N LEU A 83 -3.85 -1.65 -7.46
CA LEU A 83 -3.46 -2.05 -6.12
C LEU A 83 -2.50 -3.25 -6.16
N ASP A 84 -2.78 -4.23 -7.03
CA ASP A 84 -1.91 -5.40 -7.20
C ASP A 84 -0.56 -5.01 -7.82
N ALA A 85 -0.55 -4.07 -8.77
CA ALA A 85 0.69 -3.47 -9.28
C ALA A 85 1.51 -2.79 -8.17
N TYR A 86 0.86 -2.01 -7.28
CA TYR A 86 1.53 -1.39 -6.14
C TYR A 86 2.09 -2.41 -5.14
N ARG A 87 1.37 -3.51 -4.87
CA ARG A 87 1.86 -4.59 -4.00
C ARG A 87 3.13 -5.23 -4.54
N ASN A 88 3.16 -5.51 -5.85
CA ASN A 88 4.33 -6.07 -6.51
C ASN A 88 5.52 -5.09 -6.47
N ALA A 89 5.28 -3.81 -6.80
CA ALA A 89 6.31 -2.78 -6.75
C ALA A 89 6.86 -2.58 -5.32
N TRP A 90 6.01 -2.61 -4.30
CA TRP A 90 6.45 -2.52 -2.90
C TRP A 90 7.30 -3.73 -2.49
N LYS A 91 6.88 -4.94 -2.86
CA LYS A 91 7.64 -6.16 -2.56
C LYS A 91 9.04 -6.08 -3.14
N GLU A 92 9.17 -5.72 -4.42
CA GLU A 92 10.46 -5.58 -5.10
C GLU A 92 11.32 -4.48 -4.44
N TYR A 93 10.72 -3.33 -4.12
CA TYR A 93 11.40 -2.21 -3.48
C TYR A 93 11.92 -2.57 -2.09
N ALA A 94 11.08 -3.20 -1.26
CA ALA A 94 11.44 -3.65 0.07
C ALA A 94 12.53 -4.72 0.03
N GLU A 95 12.42 -5.72 -0.85
CA GLU A 95 13.42 -6.79 -1.00
C GLU A 95 14.79 -6.23 -1.41
N LYS A 96 14.83 -5.27 -2.34
CA LYS A 96 16.07 -4.62 -2.77
C LYS A 96 16.75 -3.89 -1.61
N ILE A 97 15.99 -3.09 -0.85
CA ILE A 97 16.54 -2.36 0.31
C ILE A 97 16.98 -3.32 1.41
N SER A 98 16.14 -4.29 1.77
CA SER A 98 16.46 -5.32 2.76
C SER A 98 17.73 -6.07 2.36
N SER A 99 17.93 -6.38 1.08
CA SER A 99 19.15 -7.09 0.64
C SER A 99 20.45 -6.32 0.88
N ILE A 100 20.41 -4.99 0.85
CA ILE A 100 21.55 -4.11 1.12
C ILE A 100 21.77 -4.00 2.62
N PHE A 101 20.69 -3.78 3.39
CA PHE A 101 20.76 -3.64 4.85
C PHE A 101 21.15 -4.94 5.55
N GLU A 102 20.66 -6.07 5.06
CA GLU A 102 20.88 -7.37 5.67
C GLU A 102 22.23 -7.97 5.30
N LEU A 103 23.09 -7.29 4.50
CA LEU A 103 24.37 -7.80 3.99
C LEU A 103 24.26 -9.30 3.76
N LYS A 104 23.53 -9.75 2.71
CA LYS A 104 23.52 -11.18 2.38
C LYS A 104 24.97 -11.64 2.42
N LYS A 105 25.29 -12.50 3.39
CA LYS A 105 26.58 -13.20 3.44
C LYS A 105 26.72 -13.88 2.09
N VAL A 106 27.42 -13.23 1.17
CA VAL A 106 28.02 -13.88 0.00
C VAL A 106 29.23 -14.63 0.55
N ALA A 107 28.97 -15.63 1.41
CA ALA A 107 29.95 -16.47 2.06
C ALA A 107 29.20 -17.70 2.56
N GLN A 108 29.00 -18.66 1.65
CA GLN A 108 28.99 -20.12 1.87
C GLN A 108 28.26 -20.84 0.72
N ALA A 109 28.73 -20.63 -0.51
CA ALA A 109 28.55 -21.61 -1.59
C ALA A 109 29.88 -22.03 -2.24
N GLY A 110 31.00 -21.38 -1.88
CA GLY A 110 32.34 -21.73 -2.39
C GLY A 110 33.16 -22.67 -1.51
N GLU A 111 32.81 -22.87 -0.23
CA GLU A 111 33.63 -23.68 0.69
C GLU A 111 33.36 -25.20 0.65
N LYS A 112 32.27 -25.64 0.00
CA LYS A 112 31.98 -27.09 -0.12
C LYS A 112 32.76 -27.80 -1.22
N ILE A 113 33.45 -27.08 -2.10
CA ILE A 113 34.21 -27.70 -3.21
C ILE A 113 35.62 -28.13 -2.76
N ILE A 114 36.22 -27.44 -1.78
CA ILE A 114 37.60 -27.71 -1.38
C ILE A 114 37.69 -28.93 -0.45
N ASP A 115 36.66 -29.19 0.35
CA ASP A 115 36.63 -30.34 1.29
C ASP A 115 36.31 -31.68 0.61
N THR A 116 35.89 -31.65 -0.66
CA THR A 116 35.64 -32.88 -1.46
C THR A 116 36.88 -33.29 -2.28
N LEU A 117 37.91 -32.44 -2.37
CA LEU A 117 39.15 -32.72 -3.11
C LEU A 117 40.33 -33.13 -2.21
N SER A 118 40.10 -33.29 -0.90
CA SER A 118 41.13 -33.71 0.08
C SER A 118 40.83 -35.07 0.74
N LYS A 119 39.95 -35.88 0.13
CA LYS A 119 39.75 -37.30 0.43
C LYS A 119 39.77 -38.10 -0.86
#